data_AF-A0A1V4BTM9-F1
#
_entry.id   AF-A0A1V4BTM9-F1
#
_cell.length_a   1.000
_cell.length_b   1.000
_cell.length_c   1.000
_cell.angle_alpha   90.00
_cell.angle_beta   90.00
_cell.angle_gamma   90.00
#
_symmetry.space_group_name_H-M   'P 1'
#
loop_
_entity.id
_entity.type
_entity.pdbx_description
1 polymer ?
#
loop_
_entity_poly.entity_id
_entity_poly.type
_entity_poly.pdbx_seq_one_letter_code
_entity_poly.pdbx_strand_id
1 'polypeptide(L)'
;MELTDSLKKLLSETALQLKGAAKRRFMAQTVLELGYGGQTLAAQELGWNRTTIRQGIKELKRGIICVDNHSAKGRKKAEEHLPFLLENIKSLVDSQSQTDPSFKSQRLYVRLSAAEVRKQLISKYGYSDEDLPSEETIRVKLNNLGYRLKRVAKVLPQKKFQKPRQSLRN
;
A
#
# COMPACT_ATOMS: atom_id res chain seq x y z
N MET A 1 5.68 -17.39 44.52
CA MET A 1 6.69 -18.20 43.82
C MET A 1 7.65 -17.22 43.17
N GLU A 2 8.91 -17.25 43.56
CA GLU A 2 9.94 -16.38 42.99
C GLU A 2 10.58 -17.10 41.79
N LEU A 3 10.68 -16.42 40.66
CA LEU A 3 11.39 -16.93 39.48
C LEU A 3 12.89 -16.70 39.69
N THR A 4 13.72 -17.71 39.43
CA THR A 4 15.17 -17.54 39.42
C THR A 4 15.59 -16.70 38.21
N ASP A 5 16.65 -15.90 38.35
CA ASP A 5 17.09 -15.01 37.26
C ASP A 5 17.52 -15.76 36.00
N SER A 6 18.10 -16.95 36.15
CA SER A 6 18.43 -17.83 35.03
C SER A 6 17.19 -18.23 34.22
N LEU A 7 16.08 -18.54 34.91
CA LEU A 7 14.84 -18.95 34.28
C LEU A 7 14.11 -17.76 33.65
N LYS A 8 14.14 -16.58 34.28
CA LYS A 8 13.63 -15.33 33.67
C LYS A 8 14.32 -15.03 32.35
N LYS A 9 15.64 -15.18 32.31
CA LYS A 9 16.45 -14.94 31.09
C LYS A 9 16.06 -15.93 29.98
N LEU A 10 16.00 -17.22 30.29
CA LEU A 10 15.59 -18.27 29.35
C LEU A 10 14.18 -18.03 28.78
N LEU A 11 13.20 -17.73 29.63
CA LEU A 11 11.83 -17.44 29.20
C LEU A 11 11.74 -16.18 28.33
N SER A 12 12.55 -15.17 28.63
CA SER A 12 12.59 -13.94 27.86
C SER A 12 13.24 -14.15 26.49
N GLU A 13 14.35 -14.87 26.43
CA GLU A 13 15.04 -15.21 25.18
C GLU A 13 14.17 -16.04 24.24
N THR A 14 13.52 -17.08 24.77
CA THR A 14 12.57 -17.92 24.01
C THR A 14 11.39 -17.11 23.50
N ALA A 15 10.81 -16.24 24.32
CA ALA A 15 9.74 -15.34 23.89
C ALA A 15 10.18 -14.34 22.80
N LEU A 16 11.46 -13.94 22.75
CA LEU A 16 12.00 -13.07 21.70
C LEU A 16 12.22 -13.80 20.38
N GLN A 17 12.60 -15.08 20.43
CA GLN A 17 12.78 -15.91 19.23
C GLN A 17 11.44 -16.22 18.54
N LEU A 18 10.38 -16.41 19.31
CA LEU A 18 9.04 -16.71 18.79
C LEU A 18 8.34 -15.46 18.25
N LYS A 19 7.50 -15.63 17.21
CA LYS A 19 6.70 -14.55 16.60
C LYS A 19 5.22 -14.90 16.55
N GLY A 20 4.38 -13.86 16.50
CA GLY A 20 2.94 -13.97 16.26
C GLY A 20 2.24 -14.95 17.22
N ALA A 21 1.45 -15.87 16.65
CA ALA A 21 0.68 -16.85 17.40
C ALA A 21 1.54 -17.82 18.22
N ALA A 22 2.71 -18.23 17.72
CA ALA A 22 3.60 -19.14 18.43
C ALA A 22 4.10 -18.50 19.75
N LYS A 23 4.44 -17.21 19.72
CA LYS A 23 4.82 -16.45 20.91
C LYS A 23 3.69 -16.38 21.94
N ARG A 24 2.46 -16.10 21.49
CA ARG A 24 1.28 -16.05 22.36
C ARG A 24 0.98 -17.39 23.00
N ARG A 25 1.08 -18.47 22.22
CA ARG A 25 0.89 -19.84 22.67
C ARG A 25 1.89 -20.20 23.77
N PHE A 26 3.17 -19.93 23.53
CA PHE A 26 4.24 -20.15 24.51
C PHE A 26 3.95 -19.39 25.81
N MET A 27 3.74 -18.07 25.73
CA MET A 27 3.44 -17.25 26.91
C MET A 27 2.24 -17.76 27.71
N ALA A 28 1.19 -18.19 27.00
CA ALA A 28 -0.01 -18.70 27.63
C ALA A 28 0.20 -20.08 28.29
N GLN A 29 0.98 -20.98 27.68
CA GLN A 29 1.38 -22.26 28.30
C GLN A 29 2.19 -22.01 29.57
N THR A 30 3.24 -21.18 29.49
CA THR A 30 4.08 -20.84 30.64
C THR A 30 3.26 -20.27 31.79
N VAL A 31 2.31 -19.37 31.50
CA VAL A 31 1.46 -18.76 32.54
C VAL A 31 0.45 -19.74 33.14
N LEU A 32 -0.04 -20.73 32.37
CA LEU A 32 -0.90 -21.78 32.89
C LEU A 32 -0.12 -22.70 33.85
N GLU A 33 1.12 -23.04 33.52
CA GLU A 33 2.00 -23.83 34.40
C GLU A 33 2.37 -23.08 35.68
N LEU A 34 2.50 -21.74 35.62
CA LEU A 34 2.73 -20.90 36.81
C LEU A 34 1.51 -20.84 37.76
N GLY A 35 0.34 -21.31 37.34
CA GLY A 35 -0.84 -21.41 38.18
C GLY A 35 -1.50 -20.07 38.54
N TYR A 36 -2.15 -20.03 39.71
CA TYR A 36 -2.89 -18.86 40.16
C TYR A 36 -1.96 -17.65 40.35
N GLY A 37 -2.32 -16.50 39.78
CA GLY A 37 -1.49 -15.29 39.81
C GLY A 37 -0.35 -15.26 38.78
N GLY A 38 -0.17 -16.32 37.97
CA GLY A 38 0.89 -16.38 36.95
C GLY A 38 0.88 -15.24 35.94
N GLN A 39 -0.29 -14.68 35.60
CA GLN A 39 -0.39 -13.50 34.73
C GLN A 39 0.23 -12.25 35.35
N THR A 40 0.04 -12.05 36.65
CA THR A 40 0.60 -10.90 37.39
C THR A 40 2.10 -11.07 37.54
N LEU A 41 2.53 -12.28 37.91
CA LEU A 41 3.94 -12.63 38.04
C LEU A 41 4.71 -12.45 36.72
N ALA A 42 4.19 -12.98 35.61
CA ALA A 42 4.82 -12.83 34.29
C ALA A 42 4.85 -11.36 33.81
N ALA A 43 3.87 -10.54 34.19
CA ALA A 43 3.88 -9.12 33.86
C ALA A 43 4.94 -8.34 34.66
N GLN A 44 5.11 -8.67 35.95
CA GLN A 44 6.08 -8.01 36.82
C GLN A 44 7.52 -8.45 36.52
N GLU A 45 7.76 -9.76 36.41
CA GLU A 45 9.10 -10.34 36.32
C GLU A 45 9.63 -10.43 34.88
N LEU A 46 8.76 -10.66 33.90
CA LEU A 46 9.15 -10.86 32.49
C LEU A 46 8.73 -9.70 31.58
N GLY A 47 8.01 -8.71 32.11
CA GLY A 47 7.48 -7.58 31.34
C GLY A 47 6.47 -7.98 30.26
N TRP A 48 5.85 -9.15 30.37
CA TRP A 48 4.92 -9.64 29.34
C TRP A 48 3.58 -8.92 29.41
N ASN A 49 3.03 -8.57 28.25
CA ASN A 49 1.73 -7.90 28.19
C ASN A 49 0.58 -8.88 28.54
N ARG A 50 -0.16 -8.57 29.60
CA ARG A 50 -1.31 -9.34 30.08
C ARG A 50 -2.41 -9.52 29.01
N THR A 51 -2.61 -8.57 28.10
CA THR A 51 -3.60 -8.73 27.02
C THR A 51 -3.20 -9.84 26.04
N THR A 52 -1.92 -9.89 25.67
CA THR A 52 -1.33 -10.92 24.82
C THR A 52 -1.43 -12.30 25.47
N ILE A 53 -1.14 -12.40 26.77
CA ILE A 53 -1.28 -13.64 27.54
C ILE A 53 -2.74 -14.10 27.57
N ARG A 54 -3.68 -13.21 27.89
CA ARG A 54 -5.12 -13.53 27.90
C ARG A 54 -5.62 -14.01 26.54
N GLN A 55 -5.14 -13.39 25.46
CA GLN A 55 -5.44 -13.81 24.10
C GLN A 55 -4.90 -15.22 23.82
N GLY A 56 -3.63 -15.48 24.15
CA GLY A 56 -3.03 -16.81 24.00
C GLY A 56 -3.75 -17.89 24.83
N ILE A 57 -4.22 -17.57 26.05
CA ILE A 57 -5.00 -18.50 26.87
C ILE A 57 -6.35 -18.83 26.22
N LYS A 58 -7.03 -17.83 25.65
CA LYS A 58 -8.30 -18.06 24.92
C LYS A 58 -8.07 -18.93 23.68
N GLU A 59 -7.01 -18.64 22.93
CA GLU A 59 -6.59 -19.43 21.76
C GLU A 59 -6.31 -20.89 22.13
N LEU A 60 -5.52 -21.11 23.19
CA LEU A 60 -5.21 -22.45 23.72
C LEU A 60 -6.47 -23.20 24.16
N LYS A 61 -7.33 -22.58 24.97
CA LYS A 61 -8.54 -23.22 25.49
C LYS A 61 -9.54 -23.61 24.40
N ARG A 62 -9.60 -22.83 23.32
CA ARG A 62 -10.52 -23.06 22.20
C ARG A 62 -9.90 -23.88 21.07
N GLY A 63 -8.59 -24.15 21.10
CA GLY A 63 -7.88 -24.85 20.03
C GLY A 63 -7.80 -24.07 18.71
N ILE A 64 -7.96 -22.75 18.74
CA ILE A 64 -7.94 -21.89 17.54
C ILE A 64 -6.81 -20.87 17.60
N ILE A 65 -6.32 -20.45 16.44
CA ILE A 65 -5.39 -19.31 16.32
C ILE A 65 -6.19 -18.10 15.86
N CYS A 66 -6.20 -17.03 16.64
CA CYS A 66 -6.82 -15.79 16.18
C CYS A 66 -5.87 -15.06 15.23
N VAL A 67 -6.36 -14.82 14.02
CA VAL A 67 -5.67 -14.05 12.99
C VAL A 67 -6.35 -12.68 12.89
N ASP A 68 -5.55 -11.63 12.89
CA ASP A 68 -6.06 -10.28 12.71
C ASP A 68 -6.56 -10.08 11.28
N ASN A 69 -7.82 -9.70 11.12
CA ASN A 69 -8.40 -9.36 9.82
C ASN A 69 -8.09 -7.90 9.46
N HIS A 70 -6.81 -7.58 9.20
CA HIS A 70 -6.40 -6.23 8.80
C HIS A 70 -7.04 -5.80 7.48
N SER A 71 -7.27 -6.73 6.55
CA SER A 71 -7.88 -6.45 5.25
C SER A 71 -9.31 -5.93 5.32
N ALA A 72 -10.08 -6.33 6.35
CA ALA A 72 -11.43 -5.82 6.55
C ALA A 72 -11.47 -4.51 7.33
N LYS A 73 -10.32 -4.03 7.83
CA LYS A 73 -10.22 -2.76 8.55
C LYS A 73 -9.88 -1.64 7.56
N GLY A 74 -10.41 -0.45 7.82
CA GLY A 74 -10.07 0.77 7.08
C GLY A 74 -11.14 1.24 6.10
N ARG A 75 -10.85 2.33 5.39
CA ARG A 75 -11.75 2.91 4.39
C ARG A 75 -11.69 2.08 3.10
N LYS A 76 -12.87 1.75 2.58
CA LYS A 76 -13.05 1.08 1.29
C LYS A 76 -12.43 1.88 0.15
N LYS A 77 -12.02 1.19 -0.91
CA LYS A 77 -11.45 1.87 -2.08
C LYS A 77 -12.56 2.62 -2.83
N ALA A 78 -12.19 3.66 -3.59
CA ALA A 78 -13.15 4.44 -4.38
C ALA A 78 -13.96 3.57 -5.36
N GLU A 79 -13.36 2.51 -5.90
CA GLU A 79 -14.00 1.55 -6.80
C GLU A 79 -15.12 0.73 -6.15
N GLU A 80 -15.10 0.57 -4.83
CA GLU A 80 -16.21 -0.10 -4.13
C GLU A 80 -17.46 0.77 -4.09
N HIS A 81 -17.29 2.09 -4.15
CA HIS A 81 -18.40 3.05 -4.21
C HIS A 81 -18.77 3.40 -5.66
N LEU A 82 -17.76 3.48 -6.54
CA LEU A 82 -17.88 3.85 -7.95
C LEU A 82 -17.31 2.71 -8.82
N PRO A 83 -18.09 1.65 -9.11
CA PRO A 83 -17.59 0.44 -9.76
C PRO A 83 -17.00 0.70 -11.15
N PHE A 84 -17.60 1.62 -11.91
CA PHE A 84 -17.16 1.96 -13.27
C PHE A 84 -16.06 3.03 -13.33
N LEU A 85 -15.56 3.50 -12.19
CA LEU A 85 -14.58 4.60 -12.15
C LEU A 85 -13.30 4.27 -12.93
N LEU A 86 -12.76 3.06 -12.77
CA LEU A 86 -11.52 2.68 -13.46
C LEU A 86 -11.71 2.54 -14.96
N GLU A 87 -12.85 1.98 -15.39
CA GLU A 87 -13.19 1.83 -16.80
C GLU A 87 -13.36 3.20 -17.47
N ASN A 88 -14.04 4.13 -16.79
CA ASN A 88 -14.25 5.48 -17.26
C ASN A 88 -12.95 6.30 -17.30
N ILE A 89 -12.06 6.13 -16.31
CA ILE A 89 -10.71 6.72 -16.36
C ILE A 89 -9.93 6.17 -17.55
N LYS A 90 -9.96 4.85 -17.73
CA LYS A 90 -9.24 4.16 -18.80
C LYS A 90 -9.72 4.61 -20.18
N SER A 91 -11.03 4.65 -20.41
CA SER A 91 -11.60 5.08 -21.71
C SER A 91 -11.27 6.53 -22.05
N LEU A 92 -11.20 7.43 -21.06
CA LEU A 92 -10.76 8.82 -21.27
C LEU A 92 -9.30 8.90 -21.71
N VAL A 93 -8.46 8.11 -21.06
CA VAL A 93 -7.00 8.22 -21.14
C VAL A 93 -6.43 7.41 -22.29
N ASP A 94 -7.01 6.26 -22.63
CA ASP A 94 -6.50 5.34 -23.65
C ASP A 94 -6.35 6.02 -25.01
N SER A 95 -7.35 6.80 -25.41
CA SER A 95 -7.35 7.56 -26.67
C SER A 95 -6.20 8.58 -26.78
N GLN A 96 -5.65 9.02 -25.64
CA GLN A 96 -4.60 10.03 -25.59
C GLN A 96 -3.25 9.47 -25.09
N SER A 97 -3.20 8.17 -24.83
CA SER A 97 -2.01 7.50 -24.35
C SER A 97 -1.01 7.30 -25.50
N GLN A 98 0.27 7.51 -25.21
CA GLN A 98 1.36 7.31 -26.15
C GLN A 98 2.40 6.41 -25.49
N THR A 99 2.93 5.44 -26.24
CA THR A 99 4.07 4.66 -25.77
C THR A 99 5.30 5.56 -25.59
N ASP A 100 6.28 5.09 -24.84
CA ASP A 100 7.55 5.78 -24.64
C ASP A 100 8.16 6.16 -26.00
N PRO A 101 8.36 7.48 -26.28
CA PRO A 101 8.94 7.93 -27.55
C PRO A 101 10.33 7.35 -27.85
N SER A 102 11.07 6.94 -26.81
CA SER A 102 12.39 6.31 -27.00
C SER A 102 12.30 4.84 -27.41
N PHE A 103 11.11 4.23 -27.35
CA PHE A 103 10.83 2.81 -27.56
C PHE A 103 11.69 1.85 -26.70
N LYS A 104 12.34 2.36 -25.65
CA LYS A 104 13.12 1.56 -24.70
C LYS A 104 12.26 0.92 -23.61
N SER A 105 11.02 1.38 -23.45
CA SER A 105 10.10 0.89 -22.43
C SER A 105 8.66 0.82 -22.95
N GLN A 106 7.86 -0.04 -22.35
CA GLN A 106 6.42 -0.16 -22.62
C GLN A 106 5.58 0.82 -21.78
N ARG A 107 6.17 1.92 -21.30
CA ARG A 107 5.48 2.89 -20.46
C ARG A 107 4.46 3.68 -21.29
N LEU A 108 3.25 3.80 -20.77
CA LEU A 108 2.20 4.61 -21.38
C LEU A 108 2.23 6.02 -20.75
N TYR A 109 2.46 7.00 -21.60
CA TYR A 109 2.45 8.40 -21.24
C TYR A 109 1.15 9.08 -21.66
N VAL A 110 0.62 9.89 -20.76
CA VAL A 110 -0.66 10.58 -20.92
C VAL A 110 -0.42 12.08 -20.85
N ARG A 111 -1.22 12.83 -21.60
CA ARG A 111 -1.16 14.29 -21.68
C ARG A 111 -2.06 14.97 -20.65
N LEU A 112 -3.16 14.32 -20.28
CA LEU A 112 -4.13 14.80 -19.30
C LEU A 112 -3.56 14.71 -17.88
N SER A 113 -3.66 15.80 -17.13
CA SER A 113 -3.39 15.81 -15.70
C SER A 113 -4.54 15.13 -14.94
N ALA A 114 -4.30 14.72 -13.70
CA ALA A 114 -5.35 14.13 -12.86
C ALA A 114 -6.53 15.11 -12.61
N ALA A 115 -6.23 16.40 -12.48
CA ALA A 115 -7.24 17.47 -12.39
C ALA A 115 -8.13 17.54 -13.64
N GLU A 116 -7.55 17.38 -14.82
CA GLU A 116 -8.29 17.40 -16.07
C GLU A 116 -9.12 16.13 -16.26
N VAL A 117 -8.58 14.96 -15.88
CA VAL A 117 -9.34 13.71 -15.86
C VAL A 117 -10.54 13.83 -14.92
N ARG A 118 -10.37 14.43 -13.73
CA ARG A 118 -11.46 14.72 -12.79
C ARG A 118 -12.57 15.56 -13.43
N LYS A 119 -12.23 16.66 -14.09
CA LYS A 119 -13.20 17.52 -14.79
C LYS A 119 -13.92 16.78 -15.92
N GLN A 120 -13.20 15.96 -16.68
CA GLN A 120 -13.80 15.19 -17.78
C GLN A 120 -14.70 14.06 -17.28
N LEU A 121 -14.40 13.46 -16.13
CA LEU A 121 -15.28 12.49 -15.48
C LEU A 121 -16.64 13.15 -15.14
N ILE A 122 -16.61 14.34 -14.54
CA ILE A 122 -17.83 15.11 -14.24
C ILE A 122 -18.57 15.46 -15.54
N SER A 123 -17.86 16.05 -16.52
CA SER A 123 -18.49 16.55 -17.76
C SER A 123 -19.04 15.46 -18.68
N LYS A 124 -18.38 14.30 -18.80
CA LYS A 124 -18.77 13.25 -19.76
C LYS A 124 -19.57 12.11 -19.13
N TYR A 125 -19.31 11.79 -17.87
CA TYR A 125 -19.95 10.68 -17.17
C TYR A 125 -20.91 11.15 -16.06
N GLY A 126 -21.04 12.46 -15.83
CA GLY A 126 -22.04 13.03 -14.93
C GLY A 126 -21.80 12.75 -13.45
N TYR A 127 -20.57 12.43 -13.05
CA TYR A 127 -20.24 12.26 -11.64
C TYR A 127 -20.45 13.57 -10.86
N SER A 128 -20.95 13.48 -9.63
CA SER A 128 -21.00 14.62 -8.69
C SER A 128 -19.60 14.96 -8.19
N ASP A 129 -19.37 16.24 -7.89
CA ASP A 129 -18.09 16.73 -7.39
C ASP A 129 -17.76 16.15 -6.00
N GLU A 130 -18.80 15.97 -5.18
CA GLU A 130 -18.76 15.45 -3.82
C GLU A 130 -18.44 13.96 -3.77
N ASP A 131 -18.99 13.18 -4.70
CA ASP A 131 -18.79 11.72 -4.76
C ASP A 131 -17.47 11.34 -5.42
N LEU A 132 -16.93 12.21 -6.27
CA LEU A 132 -15.70 11.91 -6.99
C LEU A 132 -14.48 12.03 -6.07
N PRO A 133 -13.57 11.04 -6.08
CA PRO A 133 -12.34 11.15 -5.30
C PRO A 133 -11.47 12.35 -5.69
N SER A 134 -10.58 12.74 -4.78
CA SER A 134 -9.65 13.85 -4.98
C SER A 134 -8.71 13.62 -6.17
N GLU A 135 -8.16 14.71 -6.71
CA GLU A 135 -7.19 14.66 -7.81
C GLU A 135 -6.00 13.74 -7.52
N GLU A 136 -5.53 13.73 -6.27
CA GLU A 136 -4.42 12.88 -5.83
C GLU A 136 -4.80 11.39 -5.88
N THR A 137 -6.03 11.06 -5.48
CA THR A 137 -6.53 9.69 -5.59
C THR A 137 -6.61 9.26 -7.05
N ILE A 138 -7.11 10.13 -7.94
CA ILE A 138 -7.16 9.88 -9.39
C ILE A 138 -5.75 9.69 -9.95
N ARG A 139 -4.78 10.50 -9.53
CA ARG A 139 -3.35 10.35 -9.90
C ARG A 139 -2.81 8.97 -9.52
N VAL A 140 -3.11 8.51 -8.30
CA VAL A 140 -2.72 7.16 -7.84
C VAL A 140 -3.41 6.08 -8.69
N LYS A 141 -4.70 6.24 -9.03
CA LYS A 141 -5.40 5.30 -9.91
C LYS A 141 -4.78 5.23 -11.30
N LEU A 142 -4.45 6.38 -11.90
CA LEU A 142 -3.75 6.45 -13.17
C LEU A 142 -2.40 5.70 -13.14
N ASN A 143 -1.60 5.93 -12.09
CA ASN A 143 -0.32 5.23 -11.91
C ASN A 143 -0.51 3.71 -11.76
N ASN A 144 -1.53 3.27 -11.02
CA ASN A 144 -1.85 1.85 -10.85
C ASN A 144 -2.31 1.19 -12.16
N LEU A 145 -3.00 1.94 -13.03
CA LEU A 145 -3.36 1.50 -14.38
C LEU A 145 -2.16 1.52 -15.35
N GLY A 146 -0.98 1.98 -14.91
CA GLY A 146 0.25 2.01 -15.71
C GLY A 146 0.46 3.29 -16.51
N TYR A 147 -0.42 4.28 -16.35
CA TYR A 147 -0.29 5.58 -17.01
C TYR A 147 0.62 6.51 -16.23
N ARG A 148 1.42 7.30 -16.96
CA ARG A 148 2.27 8.33 -16.38
C ARG A 148 2.06 9.66 -17.08
N LEU A 149 1.98 10.73 -16.31
CA LEU A 149 1.93 12.07 -16.89
C LEU A 149 3.29 12.41 -17.51
N LYS A 150 3.30 12.83 -18.78
CA LYS A 150 4.49 13.39 -19.42
C LYS A 150 4.09 14.53 -20.32
N ARG A 151 4.81 15.65 -20.19
CA ARG A 151 4.66 16.76 -21.11
C ARG A 151 5.19 16.34 -22.47
N VAL A 152 4.36 16.45 -23.50
CA VAL A 152 4.80 16.22 -24.87
C VAL A 152 5.63 17.41 -25.33
N ALA A 153 6.91 17.18 -25.63
CA ALA A 153 7.70 18.16 -26.34
C ALA A 153 7.17 18.23 -27.78
N LYS A 154 6.83 19.43 -28.25
CA LYS A 154 6.56 19.63 -29.67
C LYS A 154 7.86 19.33 -30.42
N VAL A 155 7.83 18.43 -31.40
CA VAL A 155 8.93 18.31 -32.35
C VAL A 155 8.94 19.60 -33.16
N LEU A 156 9.92 20.46 -32.92
CA LEU A 156 10.15 21.60 -33.79
C LEU A 156 10.70 21.05 -35.12
N PRO A 157 10.05 21.29 -36.26
CA PRO A 157 10.57 20.84 -37.55
C PRO A 157 11.97 21.42 -37.75
N GLN A 158 12.91 20.59 -38.20
CA GLN A 158 14.24 21.09 -38.57
C GLN A 158 14.06 22.09 -39.71
N LYS A 159 14.30 23.38 -39.41
CA LYS A 159 14.32 24.41 -40.44
C LYS A 159 15.46 24.10 -41.40
N LYS A 160 15.14 23.92 -42.69
CA LYS A 160 16.15 23.79 -43.74
C LYS A 160 16.88 25.13 -43.88
N PHE A 161 18.13 25.20 -43.43
CA PHE A 161 19.00 26.34 -43.73
C PHE A 161 19.51 26.19 -45.16
N GLN A 162 19.52 27.28 -45.93
CA GLN A 162 20.17 27.29 -47.25
C GLN A 162 21.68 27.07 -47.04
N LYS A 163 22.27 26.11 -47.76
CA LYS A 163 23.73 25.89 -47.72
C LYS A 163 24.42 27.17 -48.23
N PRO A 164 25.51 27.64 -47.59
CA PRO A 164 26.26 28.76 -48.11
C PRO A 164 26.76 28.44 -49.53
N ARG A 165 26.51 29.35 -50.49
CA ARG A 165 27.10 29.23 -51.83
C ARG A 165 28.61 29.30 -51.69
N GLN A 166 29.31 28.37 -52.33
CA GLN A 166 30.76 28.48 -52.49
C GLN A 166 31.02 29.70 -53.38
N SER A 167 31.68 30.71 -52.83
CA SER A 167 32.22 31.79 -53.65
C SER A 167 33.37 31.24 -54.48
N LEU A 168 33.40 31.58 -55.77
CA LEU A 168 34.55 31.31 -56.62
C LEU A 168 35.74 32.07 -56.03
N ARG A 169 36.81 31.34 -55.70
CA ARG A 169 38.09 31.96 -55.35
C ARG A 169 38.71 32.44 -56.66
N ASN A 170 38.96 33.75 -56.74
CA ASN A 170 39.76 34.35 -57.80
C ASN A 170 41.24 33.99 -57.62
#